data_AF-A0A8C4LGE5-F1
#
_entry.id   AF-A0A8C4LGE5-F1
#
_cell.length_a   1.000
_cell.length_b   1.000
_cell.length_c   1.000
_cell.angle_alpha   90.00
_cell.angle_beta   90.00
_cell.angle_gamma   90.00
#
_symmetry.space_group_name_H-M   'P 1'
#
loop_
_entity.id
_entity.type
_entity.pdbx_description
1 polymer ?
#
loop_
_entity_poly.entity_id
_entity_poly.type
_entity_poly.pdbx_seq_one_letter_code
_entity_poly.pdbx_strand_id
1 'polypeptide(L)'
;QEKDKESNRKLAKNRTNLIQEMNSDDPAVREKAVLETEKRLLFTGEDQEEDECRTTLNKTMISPPKAPTKSADEINSEAFLASMEKDAKERAKRRRENKVLADALKEKGNEAFVRGDYETAILLYSEGLEKLKDMKVLYTNRAQVSEPRLCPWGFLRKR
;
A
#
# COMPACT_ATOMS: atom_id res chain seq x y z
N GLN A 1 -9.01 -10.08 31.01
CA GLN A 1 -9.57 -11.02 30.00
C GLN A 1 -11.09 -11.02 29.96
N GLU A 2 -11.83 -11.25 31.06
CA GLU A 2 -13.30 -11.29 31.01
C GLU A 2 -13.95 -9.90 30.94
N LYS A 3 -13.41 -8.92 31.68
CA LYS A 3 -13.82 -7.51 31.61
C LYS A 3 -13.64 -6.90 30.20
N ASP A 4 -12.57 -7.26 29.52
CA ASP A 4 -12.27 -6.77 28.16
C ASP A 4 -13.26 -7.33 27.13
N LYS A 5 -13.67 -8.60 27.31
CA LYS A 5 -14.71 -9.24 26.48
C LYS A 5 -16.07 -8.60 26.71
N GLU A 6 -16.41 -8.27 27.97
CA GLU A 6 -17.64 -7.56 28.33
C GLU A 6 -17.67 -6.16 27.72
N SER A 7 -16.56 -5.41 27.81
CA SER A 7 -16.42 -4.08 27.21
C SER A 7 -16.63 -4.13 25.69
N ASN A 8 -15.97 -5.07 25.00
CA ASN A 8 -16.13 -5.24 23.55
C ASN A 8 -17.57 -5.60 23.16
N ARG A 9 -18.24 -6.44 23.95
CA ARG A 9 -19.65 -6.79 23.72
C ARG A 9 -20.57 -5.59 23.90
N LYS A 10 -20.32 -4.74 24.91
CA LYS A 10 -21.07 -3.49 25.13
C LYS A 10 -20.83 -2.50 23.99
N LEU A 11 -19.59 -2.33 23.55
CA LEU A 11 -19.24 -1.46 22.43
C LEU A 11 -19.88 -1.91 21.11
N ALA A 12 -19.95 -3.22 20.86
CA ALA A 12 -20.64 -3.77 19.69
C ALA A 12 -22.16 -3.50 19.72
N LYS A 13 -22.80 -3.64 20.89
CA LYS A 13 -24.22 -3.31 21.09
C LYS A 13 -24.51 -1.83 20.89
N ASN A 14 -23.66 -0.95 21.41
CA ASN A 14 -23.82 0.49 21.25
C ASN A 14 -23.71 0.91 19.77
N ARG A 15 -22.76 0.33 19.03
CA ARG A 15 -22.61 0.58 17.58
C ARG A 15 -23.82 0.10 16.78
N THR A 16 -24.36 -1.08 17.09
CA THR A 16 -25.52 -1.63 16.38
C THR A 16 -26.80 -0.85 16.66
N ASN A 17 -27.03 -0.45 17.91
CA ASN A 17 -28.15 0.43 18.27
C ASN A 17 -28.08 1.79 17.55
N LEU A 18 -26.89 2.39 17.50
CA LEU A 18 -26.69 3.66 16.82
C LEU A 18 -27.00 3.59 15.32
N ILE A 19 -26.52 2.54 14.64
CA ILE A 19 -26.82 2.32 13.21
C ILE A 19 -28.32 2.13 13.00
N GLN A 20 -29.00 1.45 13.94
CA GLN A 20 -30.44 1.25 13.88
C GLN A 20 -31.22 2.56 14.07
N GLU A 21 -30.79 3.44 14.98
CA GLU A 21 -31.41 4.74 15.22
C GLU A 21 -31.23 5.70 14.02
N MET A 22 -30.06 5.68 13.38
CA MET A 22 -29.80 6.43 12.15
C MET A 22 -30.62 5.92 10.94
N ASN A 23 -31.01 4.64 10.95
CA ASN A 23 -31.82 4.04 9.89
C ASN A 23 -33.32 3.96 10.23
N SER A 24 -33.77 4.59 11.33
CA SER A 24 -35.18 4.63 11.71
C SER A 24 -36.03 5.39 10.67
N ASP A 25 -37.27 4.97 10.48
CA ASP A 25 -38.23 5.60 9.56
C ASP A 25 -38.72 6.98 10.05
N ASP A 26 -38.57 7.26 11.35
CA ASP A 26 -38.91 8.56 11.94
C ASP A 26 -37.77 9.59 11.73
N PRO A 27 -38.03 10.70 11.00
CA PRO A 27 -37.02 11.71 10.71
C PRO A 27 -36.47 12.39 11.97
N ALA A 28 -37.28 12.54 13.04
CA ALA A 28 -36.84 13.21 14.26
C ALA A 28 -35.87 12.35 15.08
N VAL A 29 -36.04 11.01 15.04
CA VAL A 29 -35.12 10.06 15.69
C VAL A 29 -33.80 9.99 14.92
N ARG A 30 -33.89 9.95 13.60
CA ARG A 30 -32.72 9.95 12.70
C ARG A 30 -31.84 11.19 12.90
N GLU A 31 -32.45 12.38 12.92
CA GLU A 31 -31.71 13.64 13.08
C GLU A 31 -31.05 13.74 14.45
N LYS A 32 -31.74 13.31 15.52
CA LYS A 32 -31.17 13.25 16.87
C LYS A 32 -29.96 12.31 16.95
N ALA A 33 -30.05 11.14 16.32
CA ALA A 33 -28.95 10.18 16.27
C ALA A 33 -27.73 10.76 15.54
N VAL A 34 -27.94 11.43 14.40
CA VAL A 34 -26.87 12.12 13.65
C VAL A 34 -26.22 13.19 14.52
N LEU A 35 -27.00 14.09 15.13
CA LEU A 35 -26.48 15.14 16.00
C LEU A 35 -25.72 14.59 17.22
N GLU A 36 -26.17 13.47 17.80
CA GLU A 36 -25.46 12.82 18.90
C GLU A 36 -24.13 12.24 18.43
N THR A 37 -24.06 11.64 17.24
CA THR A 37 -22.80 11.15 16.67
C THR A 37 -21.82 12.26 16.36
N GLU A 38 -22.28 13.36 15.81
CA GLU A 38 -21.46 14.55 15.56
C GLU A 38 -20.89 15.10 16.87
N LYS A 39 -21.73 15.22 17.92
CA LYS A 39 -21.27 15.63 19.26
C LYS A 39 -20.22 14.69 19.86
N ARG A 40 -20.40 13.37 19.71
CA ARG A 40 -19.43 12.38 20.18
C ARG A 40 -18.10 12.46 19.43
N LEU A 41 -18.14 12.69 18.10
CA LEU A 41 -16.95 12.88 17.26
C LEU A 41 -16.20 14.17 17.61
N LEU A 42 -16.93 15.25 17.90
CA LEU A 42 -16.37 16.52 18.35
C LEU A 42 -15.70 16.38 19.72
N PHE A 43 -16.33 15.68 20.66
CA PHE A 43 -15.78 15.47 22.01
C PHE A 43 -14.53 14.58 22.04
N THR A 44 -14.40 13.61 21.11
CA THR A 44 -13.15 12.85 20.92
C THR A 44 -11.98 13.68 20.37
N GLY A 45 -12.22 14.94 20.00
CA GLY A 45 -11.18 15.87 19.56
C GLY A 45 -10.45 16.60 20.69
N GLU A 46 -10.99 16.62 21.91
CA GLU A 46 -10.45 17.48 22.98
C GLU A 46 -9.93 16.73 24.23
N ASP A 47 -10.35 15.51 24.54
CA ASP A 47 -9.85 14.78 25.73
C ASP A 47 -9.70 13.27 25.50
N GLN A 48 -8.71 12.87 24.69
CA GLN A 48 -7.97 11.64 24.97
C GLN A 48 -6.51 12.00 25.23
N GLU A 49 -6.17 12.05 26.51
CA GLU A 49 -4.82 11.71 26.93
C GLU A 49 -4.37 10.47 26.19
N GLU A 50 -3.11 10.51 25.76
CA GLU A 50 -2.38 9.53 24.96
C GLU A 50 -2.78 8.07 25.27
N ASP A 51 -3.81 7.57 24.59
CA ASP A 51 -3.96 6.13 24.36
C ASP A 51 -2.85 5.75 23.38
N GLU A 52 -1.67 5.54 23.98
CA GLU A 52 -0.54 4.76 23.51
C GLU A 52 -0.78 4.13 22.14
N CYS A 53 -0.53 4.91 21.09
CA CYS A 53 -0.58 4.45 19.72
C CYS A 53 0.39 3.26 19.63
N ARG A 54 -0.15 2.05 19.44
CA ARG A 54 0.63 0.81 19.20
C ARG A 54 1.33 0.81 17.83
N THR A 55 2.02 1.89 17.52
CA THR A 55 3.17 1.90 16.64
C THR A 55 4.20 2.85 17.25
N THR A 56 5.04 2.34 18.15
CA THR A 56 6.38 2.89 18.42
C THR A 56 7.25 2.67 17.17
N LEU A 57 6.81 3.20 16.04
CA LEU A 57 7.64 3.28 14.85
C LEU A 57 8.49 4.51 15.02
N ASN A 58 9.80 4.28 15.10
CA ASN A 58 10.82 5.32 14.97
C ASN A 58 10.40 6.27 13.85
N LYS A 59 9.98 7.49 14.22
CA LYS A 59 9.67 8.55 13.29
C LYS A 59 10.98 8.86 12.57
N THR A 60 11.15 8.34 11.36
CA THR A 60 12.31 8.64 10.55
C THR A 60 12.28 10.13 10.25
N MET A 61 13.15 10.88 10.92
CA MET A 61 13.39 12.28 10.63
C MET A 61 14.18 12.37 9.33
N ILE A 62 13.47 12.35 8.19
CA ILE A 62 14.07 12.45 6.85
C ILE A 62 14.50 13.91 6.56
N SER A 63 14.29 14.85 7.49
CA SER A 63 14.72 16.24 7.33
C SER A 63 15.15 16.85 8.67
N PRO A 64 16.21 17.67 8.69
CA PRO A 64 16.58 18.40 9.90
C PRO A 64 15.42 19.32 10.32
N PRO A 65 15.17 19.49 11.63
CA PRO A 65 14.07 20.31 12.11
C PRO A 65 14.31 21.76 11.68
N LYS A 66 13.49 22.23 10.73
CA LYS A 66 13.47 23.65 10.34
C LYS A 66 12.82 24.40 11.51
N ALA A 67 13.50 25.44 11.99
CA ALA A 67 13.03 26.25 13.11
C ALA A 67 11.57 26.72 12.89
N PRO A 68 10.76 26.83 13.96
CA PRO A 68 9.38 27.29 13.86
C PRO A 68 9.37 28.78 13.50
N THR A 69 9.37 29.09 12.21
CA THR A 69 9.12 30.45 11.73
C THR A 69 7.61 30.70 11.84
N LYS A 70 7.27 31.55 12.81
CA LYS A 70 5.95 32.11 13.06
C LYS A 70 5.39 32.81 11.81
N SER A 71 4.32 32.26 11.24
CA SER A 71 3.14 32.98 10.71
C SER A 71 2.06 31.94 10.42
N ALA A 72 1.05 31.88 11.28
CA ALA A 72 -0.08 30.96 11.20
C ALA A 72 -1.18 31.50 10.28
N ASP A 73 -0.80 32.19 9.20
CA ASP A 73 -1.70 32.77 8.22
C ASP A 73 -1.51 32.02 6.89
N GLU A 74 -2.53 31.23 6.52
CA GLU A 74 -2.75 30.61 5.21
C GLU A 74 -1.59 29.79 4.61
N ILE A 75 -1.33 28.60 5.16
CA ILE A 75 -0.79 27.52 4.31
C ILE A 75 -1.90 27.21 3.30
N ASN A 76 -1.76 27.72 2.08
CA ASN A 76 -2.71 27.53 0.97
C ASN A 76 -2.94 26.03 0.75
N SER A 77 -4.01 25.50 1.37
CA SER A 77 -4.33 24.07 1.40
C SER A 77 -4.45 23.50 -0.01
N GLU A 78 -4.96 24.30 -0.93
CA GLU A 78 -5.08 23.95 -2.34
C GLU A 78 -3.71 23.78 -3.02
N ALA A 79 -2.75 24.66 -2.74
CA ALA A 79 -1.38 24.50 -3.24
C ALA A 79 -0.73 23.22 -2.72
N PHE A 80 -0.98 22.85 -1.45
CA PHE A 80 -0.48 21.61 -0.86
C PHE A 80 -1.12 20.37 -1.50
N LEU A 81 -2.45 20.34 -1.63
CA LEU A 81 -3.17 19.25 -2.29
C LEU A 81 -2.75 19.09 -3.76
N ALA A 82 -2.57 20.20 -4.48
CA ALA A 82 -2.06 20.18 -5.86
C ALA A 82 -0.64 19.63 -5.95
N SER A 83 0.23 19.92 -4.95
CA SER A 83 1.59 19.37 -4.90
C SER A 83 1.58 17.85 -4.66
N MET A 84 0.72 17.37 -3.75
CA MET A 84 0.55 15.95 -3.48
C MET A 84 -0.03 15.21 -4.69
N GLU A 85 -1.04 15.79 -5.35
CA GLU A 85 -1.64 15.18 -6.53
C GLU A 85 -0.63 15.06 -7.68
N LYS A 86 0.21 16.07 -7.90
CA LYS A 86 1.29 16.03 -8.89
C LYS A 86 2.29 14.91 -8.59
N ASP A 87 2.75 14.80 -7.35
CA ASP A 87 3.69 13.74 -6.91
C ASP A 87 3.05 12.33 -7.03
N ALA A 88 1.77 12.19 -6.67
CA ALA A 88 1.03 10.95 -6.84
C ALA A 88 0.92 10.54 -8.32
N LYS A 89 0.60 11.49 -9.21
CA LYS A 89 0.54 11.28 -10.67
C LYS A 89 1.92 10.90 -11.22
N GLU A 90 2.99 11.56 -10.77
CA GLU A 90 4.35 11.26 -11.21
C GLU A 90 4.78 9.84 -10.80
N ARG A 91 4.56 9.45 -9.53
CA ARG A 91 4.85 8.08 -9.09
C ARG A 91 4.05 7.04 -9.86
N ALA A 92 2.77 7.32 -10.13
CA ALA A 92 1.94 6.43 -10.93
C ALA A 92 2.49 6.29 -12.36
N LYS A 93 2.90 7.40 -13.00
CA LYS A 93 3.52 7.40 -14.33
C LYS A 93 4.82 6.59 -14.34
N ARG A 94 5.73 6.82 -13.38
CA ARG A 94 6.99 6.09 -13.27
C ARG A 94 6.79 4.59 -13.10
N ARG A 95 5.81 4.16 -12.30
CA ARG A 95 5.46 2.74 -12.16
C ARG A 95 4.95 2.13 -13.47
N ARG A 96 4.13 2.86 -14.24
CA ARG A 96 3.64 2.41 -15.54
C ARG A 96 4.79 2.27 -16.54
N GLU A 97 5.68 3.26 -16.61
CA GLU A 97 6.84 3.23 -17.50
C GLU A 97 7.79 2.08 -17.17
N ASN A 98 8.14 1.90 -15.88
CA ASN A 98 8.96 0.77 -15.45
C ASN A 98 8.32 -0.58 -15.78
N LYS A 99 6.98 -0.68 -15.70
CA LYS A 99 6.25 -1.87 -16.10
C LYS A 99 6.37 -2.17 -17.58
N VAL A 100 6.14 -1.18 -18.42
CA VAL A 100 6.29 -1.33 -19.88
C VAL A 100 7.73 -1.73 -20.23
N LEU A 101 8.73 -1.13 -19.60
CA LEU A 101 10.14 -1.48 -19.81
C LEU A 101 10.45 -2.92 -19.37
N ALA A 102 9.95 -3.35 -18.21
CA ALA A 102 10.15 -4.71 -17.73
C ALA A 102 9.45 -5.75 -18.63
N ASP A 103 8.25 -5.44 -19.11
CA ASP A 103 7.52 -6.30 -20.06
C ASP A 103 8.27 -6.43 -21.40
N ALA A 104 8.84 -5.35 -21.91
CA ALA A 104 9.67 -5.38 -23.13
C ALA A 104 10.96 -6.20 -22.94
N LEU A 105 11.63 -6.06 -21.79
CA LEU A 105 12.83 -6.86 -21.47
C LEU A 105 12.51 -8.35 -21.31
N LYS A 106 11.37 -8.67 -20.70
CA LYS A 106 10.85 -10.04 -20.63
C LYS A 106 10.64 -10.63 -22.02
N GLU A 107 10.01 -9.90 -22.93
CA GLU A 107 9.77 -10.38 -24.30
C GLU A 107 11.09 -10.64 -25.05
N LYS A 108 12.05 -9.71 -24.97
CA LYS A 108 13.40 -9.91 -25.55
C LYS A 108 14.12 -11.11 -24.94
N GLY A 109 13.99 -11.31 -23.62
CA GLY A 109 14.56 -12.46 -22.92
C GLY A 109 13.93 -13.78 -23.37
N ASN A 110 12.61 -13.79 -23.60
CA ASN A 110 11.90 -14.94 -24.14
C ASN A 110 12.36 -15.25 -25.57
N GLU A 111 12.56 -14.23 -26.42
CA GLU A 111 13.11 -14.42 -27.77
C GLU A 111 14.51 -15.04 -27.74
N ALA A 112 15.40 -14.53 -26.90
CA ALA A 112 16.73 -15.09 -26.70
C ALA A 112 16.67 -16.54 -26.18
N PHE A 113 15.74 -16.83 -25.27
CA PHE A 113 15.51 -18.18 -24.77
C PHE A 113 15.06 -19.15 -25.87
N VAL A 114 14.15 -18.71 -26.76
CA VAL A 114 13.70 -19.53 -27.91
C VAL A 114 14.82 -19.75 -28.92
N ARG A 115 15.73 -18.78 -29.10
CA ARG A 115 16.94 -18.95 -29.93
C ARG A 115 17.99 -19.89 -29.32
N GLY A 116 17.91 -20.18 -28.02
CA GLY A 116 18.90 -20.97 -27.29
C GLY A 116 20.06 -20.15 -26.69
N ASP A 117 19.99 -18.82 -26.78
CA ASP A 117 20.99 -17.89 -26.24
C ASP A 117 20.73 -17.63 -24.74
N TYR A 118 21.00 -18.65 -23.93
CA TYR A 118 20.68 -18.65 -22.50
C TYR A 118 21.41 -17.56 -21.69
N GLU A 119 22.65 -17.22 -22.06
CA GLU A 119 23.42 -16.19 -21.34
C GLU A 119 22.80 -14.80 -21.52
N THR A 120 22.42 -14.47 -22.76
CA THR A 120 21.74 -13.22 -23.08
C THR A 120 20.36 -13.17 -22.43
N ALA A 121 19.62 -14.29 -22.40
CA ALA A 121 18.33 -14.36 -21.72
C ALA A 121 18.45 -14.07 -20.21
N ILE A 122 19.46 -14.61 -19.51
CA ILE A 122 19.70 -14.34 -18.08
C ILE A 122 19.99 -12.86 -17.84
N LEU A 123 20.81 -12.23 -18.69
CA LEU A 123 21.10 -10.79 -18.60
C LEU A 123 19.83 -9.96 -18.77
N LEU A 124 19.04 -10.23 -19.82
CA LEU A 124 17.80 -9.51 -20.09
C LEU A 124 16.76 -9.66 -18.97
N TYR A 125 16.63 -10.85 -18.39
CA TYR A 125 15.75 -11.04 -17.22
C TYR A 125 16.28 -10.33 -15.97
N SER A 126 17.60 -10.25 -15.78
CA SER A 126 18.20 -9.55 -14.65
C SER A 126 18.02 -8.03 -14.78
N GLU A 127 18.21 -7.47 -15.97
CA GLU A 127 17.90 -6.06 -16.27
C GLU A 127 16.42 -5.74 -16.05
N GLY A 128 15.52 -6.66 -16.43
CA GLY A 128 14.08 -6.51 -16.18
C GLY A 128 13.76 -6.43 -14.68
N LEU A 129 14.43 -7.26 -13.86
CA LEU A 129 14.28 -7.25 -12.40
C LEU A 129 14.83 -5.99 -11.74
N GLU A 130 15.86 -5.37 -12.32
CA GLU A 130 16.36 -4.08 -11.85
C GLU A 130 15.33 -2.96 -12.04
N LYS A 131 14.55 -3.00 -13.13
CA LYS A 131 13.47 -2.04 -13.38
C LYS A 131 12.24 -2.31 -12.51
N LEU A 132 11.84 -3.57 -12.39
CA LEU A 132 10.73 -4.01 -11.55
C LEU A 132 11.06 -5.29 -10.77
N LYS A 133 11.39 -5.12 -9.49
CA LYS A 133 11.69 -6.21 -8.55
C LYS A 133 10.47 -7.06 -8.20
N ASP A 134 9.26 -6.52 -8.37
CA ASP A 134 8.02 -7.19 -7.95
C ASP A 134 7.52 -8.24 -8.96
N MET A 135 8.17 -8.36 -10.12
CA MET A 135 7.71 -9.22 -11.21
C MET A 135 8.17 -10.68 -11.02
N LYS A 136 7.33 -11.49 -10.37
CA LYS A 136 7.60 -12.93 -10.13
C LYS A 136 7.99 -13.75 -11.36
N VAL A 137 7.43 -13.42 -12.54
CA VAL A 137 7.65 -14.15 -13.80
C VAL A 137 9.10 -14.08 -14.25
N LEU A 138 9.78 -12.96 -14.03
CA LEU A 138 11.19 -12.82 -14.39
C LEU A 138 12.10 -13.72 -13.55
N TYR A 139 11.78 -13.91 -12.26
CA TYR A 139 12.51 -14.82 -11.40
C TYR A 139 12.35 -16.28 -11.84
N THR A 140 11.12 -16.70 -12.16
CA THR A 140 10.87 -18.07 -12.64
C THR A 140 11.57 -18.33 -13.96
N ASN A 141 11.50 -17.40 -14.91
CA ASN A 141 12.14 -17.54 -16.21
C ASN A 141 13.68 -17.59 -16.06
N ARG A 142 14.26 -16.74 -15.21
CA ARG A 142 15.72 -16.76 -14.94
C ARG A 142 16.19 -18.08 -14.31
N ALA A 143 15.40 -18.65 -13.39
CA ALA A 143 15.70 -19.95 -12.80
C ALA A 143 15.66 -21.07 -13.86
N GLN A 144 14.63 -21.06 -14.71
CA GLN A 144 14.47 -22.02 -15.80
C GLN A 144 15.63 -21.98 -16.81
N VAL A 145 16.22 -20.81 -17.07
CA VAL A 145 17.41 -20.72 -17.95
C VAL A 145 18.68 -21.28 -17.28
N SER A 146 18.74 -21.23 -15.95
CA SER A 146 19.90 -21.68 -15.18
C SER A 146 19.88 -23.21 -14.95
N GLU A 147 18.69 -23.80 -14.92
CA GLU A 147 18.45 -25.22 -14.63
C GLU A 147 19.07 -26.21 -15.67
N PRO A 148 19.04 -25.97 -17.00
CA PRO A 148 19.66 -26.86 -17.98
C PRO A 148 21.15 -27.09 -17.77
N ARG A 149 21.87 -26.13 -17.15
CA ARG A 149 23.30 -26.25 -16.87
C ARG A 149 23.60 -27.03 -15.57
N LEU A 150 22.61 -27.25 -14.71
CA LEU A 150 22.79 -27.76 -13.34
C LEU A 150 22.32 -29.21 -13.13
N CYS A 151 22.00 -29.96 -14.20
CA CYS A 151 21.74 -31.40 -14.10
C CYS A 151 22.86 -32.25 -14.72
N PRO A 152 23.92 -32.60 -13.97
CA PRO A 152 24.86 -33.67 -14.35
C PRO A 152 24.23 -35.07 -14.34
N TRP A 153 23.04 -35.22 -13.74
CA TRP A 153 22.34 -36.51 -13.62
C TRP A 153 21.15 -36.50 -14.58
N GLY A 154 21.41 -36.94 -15.81
CA GLY A 154 20.41 -37.05 -16.87
C GLY A 154 19.23 -37.90 -16.43
N PHE A 155 18.10 -37.25 -16.18
CA PHE A 155 16.80 -37.91 -16.25
C PHE A 155 16.18 -37.56 -17.60
N LEU A 156 16.12 -38.57 -18.47
CA LEU A 156 15.44 -38.53 -19.75
C LEU A 156 14.05 -37.92 -19.58
N ARG A 157 13.80 -36.76 -20.18
CA ARG A 157 12.44 -36.36 -20.53
C ARG A 157 12.07 -37.13 -21.81
N LYS A 158 11.69 -38.41 -21.64
CA LYS A 158 11.08 -39.23 -22.68
C LYS A 158 9.65 -38.71 -22.90
N ARG A 159 9.40 -38.24 -24.13
CA ARG A 159 8.13 -37.94 -24.82
C ARG A 159 7.02 -37.29 -24.00
#